data_AF-A0A9J6ZAB9-F1
#
_entry.id   AF-A0A9J6ZAB9-F1
#
_cell.length_a   1.000
_cell.length_b   1.000
_cell.length_c   1.000
_cell.angle_alpha   90.00
_cell.angle_beta   90.00
_cell.angle_gamma   90.00
#
_symmetry.space_group_name_H-M   'P 1'
#
loop_
_entity.id
_entity.type
_entity.pdbx_description
1 polymer ?
#
loop_
_entity_poly.entity_id
_entity_poly.type
_entity_poly.pdbx_seq_one_letter_code
_entity_poly.pdbx_strand_id
1 'polypeptide(L)'
;MVGNVYYIVFSIGLIIVLSILLLLIKLIKAKPIMVVSLIVSIPTFILCQTYLWNFTFNSYVKSYLFPVESYSCEFEDELKDFIILLPNRTVSQAKEDVCSPFYISYVSKNEFQSFYEMELTRLETLGLIQNYYFVEEGVRGQKDRSGYFLELATGATIVVSLRKFDDTSMLAITYVQDR
;
A
#
# COMPACT_ATOMS: atom_id res chain seq x y z
N MET A 1 10.03 -6.68 6.89
CA MET A 1 9.43 -6.27 8.18
C MET A 1 10.29 -5.19 8.86
N VAL A 2 10.42 -3.99 8.26
CA VAL A 2 11.26 -2.89 8.80
C VAL A 2 10.42 -1.68 9.26
N GLY A 3 9.10 -1.70 9.04
CA GLY A 3 8.20 -0.60 9.41
C GLY A 3 7.81 -0.49 10.89
N ASN A 4 8.34 -1.33 11.80
CA ASN A 4 7.70 -1.55 13.10
C ASN A 4 8.34 -0.85 14.31
N VAL A 5 9.56 -0.30 14.19
CA VAL A 5 10.24 0.33 15.34
C VAL A 5 9.55 1.64 15.74
N TYR A 6 9.17 2.47 14.77
CA TYR A 6 8.46 3.72 15.04
C TYR A 6 7.11 3.47 15.70
N TYR A 7 6.36 2.46 15.26
CA TYR A 7 5.06 2.13 15.86
C TYR A 7 5.18 1.69 17.32
N ILE A 8 6.26 0.98 17.68
CA ILE A 8 6.57 0.64 19.07
C ILE A 8 6.82 1.92 19.90
N VAL A 9 7.65 2.83 19.41
CA VAL A 9 7.95 4.09 20.11
C VAL A 9 6.68 4.94 20.30
N PHE A 10 5.86 5.07 19.25
CA PHE A 10 4.58 5.79 19.32
C PHE A 10 3.59 5.11 20.29
N SER A 11 3.50 3.79 20.28
CA SER A 11 2.64 3.03 21.19
C SER A 11 3.05 3.24 22.65
N ILE A 12 4.36 3.18 22.95
CA ILE A 12 4.91 3.46 24.29
C ILE A 12 4.60 4.91 24.70
N GLY A 13 4.81 5.87 23.80
CA GLY A 13 4.49 7.28 24.03
C GLY A 13 3.02 7.49 24.39
N LEU A 14 2.10 6.85 23.66
CA LEU A 14 0.67 6.90 23.97
C LEU A 14 0.35 6.32 25.36
N ILE A 15 0.98 5.22 25.75
CA ILE A 15 0.79 4.60 27.08
C ILE A 15 1.25 5.55 28.19
N ILE A 16 2.39 6.21 28.01
CA ILE A 16 2.92 7.20 28.95
C ILE A 16 1.95 8.38 29.10
N VAL A 17 1.46 8.92 27.98
CA VAL A 17 0.49 10.03 27.99
C VAL A 17 -0.79 9.64 28.73
N LEU A 18 -1.35 8.46 28.45
CA LEU A 18 -2.55 7.98 29.16
C LEU A 18 -2.27 7.80 30.66
N SER A 19 -1.09 7.28 31.02
CA SER A 19 -0.70 7.07 32.42
C SER A 19 -0.54 8.39 33.19
N ILE A 20 0.06 9.41 32.57
CA ILE A 20 0.16 10.77 33.14
C ILE A 20 -1.25 11.36 33.31
N LEU A 21 -2.13 11.21 32.33
CA LEU A 21 -3.52 11.66 32.41
C LEU A 21 -4.25 11.03 33.61
N LEU A 22 -4.12 9.71 33.77
CA LEU A 22 -4.71 8.97 34.90
C LEU A 22 -4.16 9.42 36.25
N LEU A 23 -2.85 9.69 36.35
CA LEU A 23 -2.20 10.21 37.56
C LEU A 23 -2.72 11.61 37.91
N LEU A 24 -2.81 12.51 36.94
CA LEU A 24 -3.32 13.88 37.15
C LEU A 24 -4.77 13.87 37.67
N ILE A 25 -5.61 12.98 37.16
CA ILE A 25 -7.01 12.86 37.60
C ILE A 25 -7.10 12.39 39.06
N LYS A 26 -6.22 11.45 39.47
CA LYS A 26 -6.14 11.01 40.87
C LYS A 26 -5.66 12.13 41.81
N LEU A 27 -4.67 12.92 41.37
CA LEU A 27 -4.06 13.98 42.17
C LEU A 27 -4.98 15.20 42.36
N ILE A 28 -5.73 15.60 41.34
CA ILE A 28 -6.48 16.86 41.34
C ILE A 28 -7.90 16.72 41.96
N LYS A 29 -8.28 15.51 42.42
CA LYS A 29 -9.64 15.13 42.83
C LYS A 29 -10.65 15.39 41.70
N ALA A 30 -11.00 14.31 40.99
CA ALA A 30 -11.78 14.27 39.76
C ALA A 30 -12.86 15.36 39.63
N LYS A 31 -12.57 16.41 38.83
CA LYS A 31 -13.59 17.33 38.35
C LYS A 31 -14.44 16.64 37.27
N PRO A 32 -15.74 16.95 37.15
CA PRO A 32 -16.62 16.29 36.18
C PRO A 32 -16.10 16.39 34.73
N ILE A 33 -15.46 17.51 34.37
CA ILE A 33 -14.80 17.70 33.06
C ILE A 33 -13.68 16.68 32.80
N MET A 34 -12.90 16.31 33.82
CA MET A 34 -11.84 15.30 33.68
C MET A 34 -12.39 13.89 33.45
N VAL A 35 -13.55 13.58 34.05
CA VAL A 35 -14.22 12.28 33.83
C VAL A 35 -14.70 12.17 32.38
N VAL A 36 -15.29 13.24 31.83
CA VAL A 36 -15.69 13.27 30.41
C VAL A 36 -14.48 13.11 29.49
N SER A 37 -13.37 13.82 29.77
CA SER A 37 -12.13 13.66 29.00
C SER A 37 -11.63 12.22 29.00
N LEU A 38 -11.76 11.51 30.12
CA LEU A 38 -11.33 10.11 30.26
C LEU A 38 -12.21 9.14 29.48
N ILE A 39 -13.53 9.37 29.48
CA ILE A 39 -14.51 8.59 28.70
C ILE A 39 -14.22 8.70 27.20
N VAL A 40 -13.75 9.85 26.72
CA VAL A 40 -13.37 10.04 25.31
C VAL A 40 -11.96 9.51 25.03
N SER A 41 -11.00 9.79 25.91
CA SER A 41 -9.59 9.43 25.67
C SER A 41 -9.34 7.94 25.65
N ILE A 42 -10.07 7.14 26.45
CA ILE A 42 -9.86 5.68 26.51
C ILE A 42 -10.25 5.00 25.18
N PRO A 43 -11.46 5.19 24.62
CA PRO A 43 -11.81 4.68 23.29
C PRO A 43 -10.85 5.16 22.20
N THR A 44 -10.49 6.45 22.19
CA THR A 44 -9.52 6.98 21.22
C THR A 44 -8.17 6.28 21.36
N PHE A 45 -7.68 6.08 22.59
CA PHE A 45 -6.45 5.35 22.84
C PHE A 45 -6.53 3.91 22.32
N ILE A 46 -7.63 3.20 22.59
CA ILE A 46 -7.84 1.82 22.11
C ILE A 46 -7.83 1.78 20.57
N LEU A 47 -8.49 2.73 19.90
CA LEU A 47 -8.47 2.83 18.45
C LEU A 47 -7.06 3.09 17.91
N CYS A 48 -6.32 4.02 18.52
CA CYS A 48 -4.94 4.31 18.13
C CYS A 48 -4.02 3.09 18.32
N GLN A 49 -4.13 2.37 19.44
CA GLN A 49 -3.37 1.15 19.67
C GLN A 49 -3.73 0.07 18.65
N THR A 50 -5.02 -0.13 18.40
CA THR A 50 -5.48 -1.09 17.38
C THR A 50 -4.92 -0.74 16.00
N TYR A 51 -4.91 0.54 15.62
CA TYR A 51 -4.31 1.02 14.37
C TYR A 51 -2.80 0.78 14.27
N LEU A 52 -2.06 0.90 15.38
CA LEU A 52 -0.61 0.70 15.40
C LEU A 52 -0.22 -0.79 15.39
N TRP A 53 -0.98 -1.62 16.10
CA TRP A 53 -0.64 -3.04 16.29
C TRP A 53 -1.29 -3.98 15.27
N ASN A 54 -2.42 -3.60 14.66
CA ASN A 54 -3.09 -4.39 13.65
C ASN A 54 -2.71 -3.91 12.24
N PHE A 55 -1.77 -4.61 11.61
CA PHE A 55 -1.26 -4.29 10.28
C PHE A 55 -2.34 -4.28 9.19
N THR A 56 -3.30 -5.21 9.26
CA THR A 56 -4.41 -5.29 8.29
C THR A 56 -5.32 -4.07 8.40
N PHE A 57 -5.69 -3.70 9.61
CA PHE A 57 -6.50 -2.50 9.87
C PHE A 57 -5.73 -1.22 9.50
N ASN A 58 -4.43 -1.17 9.81
CA ASN A 58 -3.55 -0.07 9.43
C ASN A 58 -3.54 0.18 7.92
N SER A 59 -3.31 -0.88 7.14
CA SER A 59 -3.28 -0.84 5.67
C SER A 59 -4.65 -0.51 5.10
N TYR A 60 -5.72 -1.02 5.71
CA TYR A 60 -7.08 -0.72 5.29
C TYR A 60 -7.42 0.76 5.47
N VAL A 61 -7.13 1.35 6.64
CA VAL A 61 -7.34 2.78 6.90
C VAL A 61 -6.45 3.65 6.00
N LYS A 62 -5.18 3.27 5.81
CA LYS A 62 -4.28 3.94 4.86
C LYS A 62 -4.83 3.94 3.44
N SER A 63 -5.49 2.87 3.01
CA SER A 63 -6.07 2.79 1.66
C SER A 63 -7.13 3.85 1.38
N TYR A 64 -7.77 4.40 2.42
CA TYR A 64 -8.74 5.49 2.30
C TYR A 64 -8.12 6.87 2.48
N LEU A 65 -7.19 7.01 3.43
CA LEU A 65 -6.66 8.33 3.80
C LEU A 65 -5.43 8.74 2.97
N PHE A 66 -4.60 7.77 2.60
CA PHE A 66 -3.31 7.98 1.92
C PHE A 66 -3.08 6.88 0.86
N PRO A 67 -3.96 6.77 -0.16
CA PRO A 67 -3.71 5.86 -1.26
C PRO A 67 -2.49 6.32 -2.08
N VAL A 68 -1.76 5.36 -2.63
CA VAL A 68 -0.72 5.61 -3.62
C VAL A 68 -1.36 5.51 -4.99
N GLU A 69 -1.29 6.60 -5.74
CA GLU A 69 -2.00 6.75 -7.02
C GLU A 69 -1.14 6.38 -8.23
N SER A 70 0.18 6.38 -8.08
CA SER A 70 1.09 6.11 -9.18
C SER A 70 2.39 5.46 -8.74
N TYR A 71 2.99 4.76 -9.69
CA TYR A 71 4.33 4.22 -9.65
C TYR A 71 5.23 5.03 -10.60
N SER A 72 6.40 5.41 -10.10
CA SER A 72 7.51 5.97 -10.88
C SER A 72 8.83 5.41 -10.36
N CYS A 73 9.80 5.27 -11.26
CA CYS A 73 11.16 4.83 -10.94
C CYS A 73 12.15 5.86 -11.46
N GLU A 74 12.82 6.55 -10.54
CA GLU A 74 13.76 7.63 -10.88
C GLU A 74 15.19 7.14 -11.14
N PHE A 75 15.46 5.85 -10.91
CA PHE A 75 16.82 5.29 -10.87
C PHE A 75 17.21 4.55 -12.16
N GLU A 76 16.23 4.24 -13.01
CA GLU A 76 16.48 3.74 -14.36
C GLU A 76 16.16 4.88 -15.33
N ASP A 77 17.14 5.25 -16.16
CA ASP A 77 17.01 6.40 -17.08
C ASP A 77 15.82 6.25 -18.04
N GLU A 78 15.50 5.01 -18.43
CA GLU A 78 14.35 4.68 -19.28
C GLU A 78 12.99 4.85 -18.57
N LEU A 79 12.96 4.78 -17.23
CA LEU A 79 11.72 4.86 -16.44
C LEU A 79 11.52 6.22 -15.77
N LYS A 80 12.47 7.14 -15.89
CA LYS A 80 12.46 8.41 -15.17
C LYS A 80 11.22 9.26 -15.45
N ASP A 81 10.74 9.25 -16.69
CA ASP A 81 9.53 9.93 -17.13
C ASP A 81 8.34 8.96 -17.34
N PHE A 82 8.50 7.70 -16.96
CA PHE A 82 7.48 6.66 -17.12
C PHE A 82 6.67 6.51 -15.83
N ILE A 83 5.37 6.76 -15.94
CA ILE A 83 4.43 6.70 -14.82
C ILE A 83 3.37 5.65 -15.12
N ILE A 84 3.22 4.67 -14.23
CA ILE A 84 2.09 3.74 -14.24
C ILE A 84 1.12 4.16 -13.15
N LEU A 85 -0.13 4.45 -13.52
CA LEU A 85 -1.16 4.68 -12.51
C LEU A 85 -1.49 3.38 -11.77
N LEU A 86 -1.76 3.51 -10.48
CA LEU A 86 -2.17 2.41 -9.61
C LEU A 86 -3.68 2.46 -9.37
N PRO A 87 -4.34 1.30 -9.20
CA PRO A 87 -5.75 1.28 -8.86
C PRO A 87 -6.04 2.03 -7.56
N ASN A 88 -7.25 2.55 -7.42
CA ASN A 88 -7.70 3.17 -6.18
C ASN A 88 -7.54 2.21 -4.99
N ARG A 89 -7.34 2.78 -3.79
CA ARG A 89 -7.15 2.00 -2.54
C ARG A 89 -5.91 1.10 -2.58
N THR A 90 -4.86 1.55 -3.24
CA THR A 90 -3.54 0.90 -3.24
C THR A 90 -2.63 1.55 -2.19
N VAL A 91 -1.89 0.75 -1.43
CA VAL A 91 -1.01 1.21 -0.34
C VAL A 91 0.37 0.59 -0.52
N SER A 92 1.42 1.41 -0.52
CA SER A 92 2.80 0.92 -0.56
C SER A 92 3.17 0.24 0.76
N GLN A 93 3.74 -0.96 0.67
CA GLN A 93 4.17 -1.73 1.84
C GLN A 93 5.68 -1.78 1.99
N ALA A 94 6.39 -2.02 0.89
CA ALA A 94 7.83 -2.16 0.86
C ALA A 94 8.37 -2.00 -0.56
N LYS A 95 9.69 -1.86 -0.66
CA LYS A 95 10.45 -2.00 -1.91
C LYS A 95 11.41 -3.17 -1.71
N GLU A 96 11.41 -4.17 -2.60
CA GLU A 96 12.51 -5.16 -2.61
C GLU A 96 13.75 -4.57 -3.25
N ASP A 97 13.56 -3.80 -4.32
CA ASP A 97 14.59 -3.02 -4.98
C ASP A 97 14.04 -1.64 -5.36
N VAL A 98 14.92 -0.75 -5.77
CA VAL A 98 14.65 0.67 -6.00
C VAL A 98 13.47 0.89 -6.97
N CYS A 99 13.30 -0.01 -7.95
CA CYS A 99 12.25 0.02 -8.97
C CYS A 99 11.35 -1.23 -8.99
N SER A 100 11.33 -1.98 -7.88
CA SER A 100 10.43 -3.14 -7.71
C SER A 100 9.65 -3.04 -6.39
N PRO A 101 8.66 -2.14 -6.30
CA PRO A 101 7.81 -1.96 -5.12
C PRO A 101 6.69 -3.00 -5.01
N PHE A 102 6.29 -3.26 -3.76
CA PHE A 102 5.13 -4.06 -3.39
C PHE A 102 4.05 -3.17 -2.80
N TYR A 103 2.84 -3.40 -3.28
CA TYR A 103 1.64 -2.74 -2.83
C TYR A 103 0.60 -3.73 -2.33
N ILE A 104 -0.21 -3.30 -1.38
CA ILE A 104 -1.49 -3.95 -1.08
C ILE A 104 -2.56 -3.13 -1.77
N SER A 105 -3.40 -3.80 -2.57
CA SER A 105 -4.55 -3.21 -3.21
C SER A 105 -5.82 -3.92 -2.73
N TYR A 106 -6.85 -3.12 -2.46
CA TYR A 106 -8.16 -3.59 -2.03
C TYR A 106 -9.16 -3.72 -3.20
N VAL A 107 -8.64 -3.71 -4.43
CA VAL A 107 -9.44 -3.91 -5.64
C VAL A 107 -9.63 -5.40 -5.94
N SER A 108 -10.75 -5.72 -6.55
CA SER A 108 -11.03 -7.06 -7.08
C SER A 108 -10.21 -7.34 -8.35
N LYS A 109 -10.11 -8.62 -8.75
CA LYS A 109 -9.44 -9.02 -10.01
C LYS A 109 -10.06 -8.31 -11.22
N ASN A 110 -11.39 -8.20 -11.27
CA ASN A 110 -12.09 -7.56 -12.38
C ASN A 110 -11.79 -6.05 -12.41
N GLU A 111 -11.81 -5.37 -11.27
CA GLU A 111 -11.43 -3.95 -11.18
C GLU A 111 -9.98 -3.73 -11.60
N PHE A 112 -9.06 -4.61 -11.20
CA PHE A 112 -7.67 -4.58 -11.63
C PHE A 112 -7.56 -4.71 -13.15
N GLN A 113 -8.22 -5.69 -13.75
CA GLN A 113 -8.19 -5.91 -15.20
C GLN A 113 -8.76 -4.71 -15.96
N SER A 114 -9.96 -4.26 -15.61
CA SER A 114 -10.59 -3.12 -16.28
C SER A 114 -9.80 -1.82 -16.12
N PHE A 115 -9.17 -1.61 -14.96
CA PHE A 115 -8.32 -0.45 -14.73
C PHE A 115 -7.07 -0.50 -15.61
N TYR A 116 -6.34 -1.61 -15.61
CA TYR A 116 -5.10 -1.72 -16.38
C TYR A 116 -5.35 -1.81 -17.89
N GLU A 117 -6.41 -2.44 -18.37
CA GLU A 117 -6.72 -2.38 -19.81
C GLU A 117 -6.86 -0.94 -20.31
N MET A 118 -7.54 -0.09 -19.54
CA MET A 118 -7.69 1.32 -19.88
C MET A 118 -6.36 2.07 -19.81
N GLU A 119 -5.61 1.89 -18.73
CA GLU A 119 -4.35 2.59 -18.51
C GLU A 119 -3.27 2.16 -19.51
N LEU A 120 -3.16 0.86 -19.80
CA LEU A 120 -2.17 0.33 -20.75
C LEU A 120 -2.51 0.72 -22.19
N THR A 121 -3.78 0.71 -22.57
CA THR A 121 -4.21 1.27 -23.86
C THR A 121 -3.83 2.74 -23.98
N ARG A 122 -4.02 3.53 -22.90
CA ARG A 122 -3.58 4.94 -22.88
C ARG A 122 -2.06 5.05 -23.08
N LEU A 123 -1.26 4.26 -22.38
CA LEU A 123 0.21 4.27 -22.52
C LEU A 123 0.67 3.85 -23.94
N GLU A 124 0.00 2.88 -24.55
CA GLU A 124 0.27 2.43 -25.92
C GLU A 124 -0.07 3.54 -26.93
N THR A 125 -1.23 4.20 -26.79
CA THR A 125 -1.60 5.32 -27.67
C THR A 125 -0.68 6.54 -27.54
N LEU A 126 -0.03 6.72 -26.39
CA LEU A 126 0.99 7.76 -26.18
C LEU A 126 2.38 7.34 -26.70
N GLY A 127 2.54 6.10 -27.16
CA GLY A 127 3.82 5.58 -27.65
C GLY A 127 4.84 5.29 -26.54
N LEU A 128 4.40 5.19 -25.28
CA LEU A 128 5.28 4.90 -24.14
C LEU A 128 5.57 3.39 -24.01
N ILE A 129 4.66 2.55 -24.50
CA ILE A 129 4.83 1.11 -24.60
C ILE A 129 4.56 0.66 -26.03
N GLN A 130 5.21 -0.40 -26.49
CA GLN A 130 4.99 -0.99 -27.82
C GLN A 130 3.81 -1.95 -27.81
N ASN A 131 3.68 -2.75 -26.75
CA ASN A 131 2.68 -3.81 -26.65
C ASN A 131 2.43 -4.18 -25.19
N TYR A 132 1.29 -4.78 -24.92
CA TYR A 132 0.99 -5.39 -23.63
C TYR A 132 0.09 -6.63 -23.77
N TYR A 133 0.21 -7.57 -22.85
CA TYR A 133 -0.69 -8.72 -22.79
C TYR A 133 -0.95 -9.17 -21.36
N PHE A 134 -2.14 -9.73 -21.16
CA PHE A 134 -2.55 -10.28 -19.87
C PHE A 134 -2.24 -11.78 -19.80
N VAL A 135 -1.72 -12.23 -18.66
CA VAL A 135 -1.50 -13.64 -18.34
C VAL A 135 -2.37 -14.02 -17.16
N GLU A 136 -3.18 -15.05 -17.35
CA GLU A 136 -4.01 -15.64 -16.31
C GLU A 136 -3.28 -16.67 -15.45
N GLU A 137 -3.77 -16.78 -14.22
CA GLU A 137 -3.34 -17.73 -13.21
C GLU A 137 -3.28 -19.16 -13.77
N GLY A 138 -2.16 -19.85 -13.58
CA GLY A 138 -1.99 -21.24 -14.00
C GLY A 138 -1.44 -21.43 -15.41
N VAL A 139 -1.26 -20.37 -16.21
CA VAL A 139 -0.57 -20.45 -17.51
C VAL A 139 0.94 -20.21 -17.29
N ARG A 140 1.79 -21.15 -17.72
CA ARG A 140 3.27 -21.18 -17.53
C ARG A 140 3.81 -21.48 -16.12
N GLY A 141 3.15 -22.33 -15.34
CA GLY A 141 3.73 -22.87 -14.10
C GLY A 141 3.82 -21.88 -12.92
N GLN A 142 3.32 -20.66 -13.08
CA GLN A 142 3.12 -19.72 -11.97
C GLN A 142 1.74 -19.98 -11.35
N LYS A 143 1.73 -20.67 -10.20
CA LYS A 143 0.53 -20.78 -9.36
C LYS A 143 0.29 -19.41 -8.69
N ASP A 144 -0.96 -18.97 -8.67
CA ASP A 144 -1.46 -17.80 -7.93
C ASP A 144 -0.99 -16.42 -8.43
N ARG A 145 -0.63 -16.27 -9.70
CA ARG A 145 -0.24 -14.98 -10.29
C ARG A 145 -0.98 -14.71 -11.58
N SER A 146 -1.70 -13.60 -11.64
CA SER A 146 -2.25 -13.04 -12.86
C SER A 146 -1.71 -11.62 -13.04
N GLY A 147 -1.47 -11.17 -14.27
CA GLY A 147 -0.86 -9.86 -14.46
C GLY A 147 -0.67 -9.45 -15.90
N TYR A 148 -0.23 -8.21 -16.08
CA TYR A 148 0.11 -7.64 -17.37
C TYR A 148 1.62 -7.65 -17.57
N PHE A 149 2.02 -8.01 -18.78
CA PHE A 149 3.37 -7.83 -19.29
C PHE A 149 3.32 -6.69 -20.30
N LEU A 150 4.20 -5.72 -20.14
CA LEU A 150 4.31 -4.54 -20.98
C LEU A 150 5.70 -4.52 -21.60
N GLU A 151 5.78 -4.27 -22.89
CA GLU A 151 7.03 -4.08 -23.61
C GLU A 151 7.25 -2.58 -23.86
N LEU A 152 8.35 -2.03 -23.38
CA LEU A 152 8.74 -0.64 -23.59
C LEU A 152 9.27 -0.41 -25.01
N ALA A 153 9.29 0.85 -25.44
CA ALA A 153 9.91 1.25 -26.71
C ALA A 153 11.37 0.78 -26.86
N THR A 154 12.08 0.58 -25.75
CA THR A 154 13.48 0.14 -25.69
C THR A 154 13.64 -1.39 -25.80
N GLY A 155 12.56 -2.16 -25.74
CA GLY A 155 12.57 -3.62 -25.66
C GLY A 155 12.64 -4.18 -24.24
N ALA A 156 12.78 -3.33 -23.22
CA ALA A 156 12.69 -3.76 -21.83
C ALA A 156 11.24 -4.11 -21.44
N THR A 157 11.06 -5.00 -20.45
CA THR A 157 9.73 -5.49 -20.05
C THR A 157 9.39 -5.04 -18.63
N ILE A 158 8.16 -4.56 -18.43
CA ILE A 158 7.57 -4.34 -17.10
C ILE A 158 6.50 -5.38 -16.86
N VAL A 159 6.53 -6.00 -15.68
CA VAL A 159 5.52 -6.97 -15.24
C VAL A 159 4.72 -6.37 -14.08
N VAL A 160 3.42 -6.17 -14.31
CA VAL A 160 2.46 -5.76 -13.28
C VAL A 160 1.67 -6.98 -12.87
N SER A 161 1.97 -7.53 -11.69
CA SER A 161 1.34 -8.75 -11.20
C SER A 161 0.39 -8.48 -10.03
N LEU A 162 -0.71 -9.23 -10.00
CA LEU A 162 -1.67 -9.29 -8.92
C LEU A 162 -1.69 -10.70 -8.34
N ARG A 163 -1.49 -10.79 -7.02
CA ARG A 163 -1.56 -12.04 -6.26
C ARG A 163 -2.56 -11.89 -5.13
N LYS A 164 -3.50 -12.83 -5.00
CA LYS A 164 -4.47 -12.81 -3.91
C LYS A 164 -3.84 -13.28 -2.59
N PHE A 165 -4.11 -12.57 -1.51
CA PHE A 165 -3.76 -12.89 -0.13
C PHE A 165 -4.99 -12.70 0.76
N ASP A 166 -5.65 -13.81 1.11
CA ASP A 166 -6.89 -13.85 1.88
C ASP A 166 -7.95 -12.90 1.31
N ASP A 167 -8.24 -11.79 2.00
CA ASP A 167 -9.23 -10.77 1.66
C ASP A 167 -8.64 -9.58 0.86
N THR A 168 -7.35 -9.61 0.55
CA THR A 168 -6.63 -8.52 -0.12
C THR A 168 -5.85 -9.02 -1.33
N SER A 169 -5.42 -8.11 -2.20
CA SER A 169 -4.55 -8.44 -3.32
C SER A 169 -3.21 -7.73 -3.16
N MET A 170 -2.12 -8.47 -3.31
CA MET A 170 -0.78 -7.90 -3.43
C MET A 170 -0.53 -7.56 -4.90
N LEU A 171 -0.19 -6.31 -5.16
CA LEU A 171 0.22 -5.81 -6.47
C LEU A 171 1.73 -5.61 -6.45
N ALA A 172 2.43 -6.17 -7.42
CA ALA A 172 3.87 -5.99 -7.57
C ALA A 172 4.18 -5.54 -9.00
N ILE A 173 5.04 -4.53 -9.12
CA ILE A 173 5.57 -4.04 -10.40
C ILE A 173 7.05 -4.42 -10.43
N THR A 174 7.47 -5.07 -11.50
CA THR A 174 8.85 -5.53 -11.68
C THR A 174 9.37 -5.09 -13.04
N TYR A 175 10.50 -4.38 -13.03
CA TYR A 175 11.23 -4.05 -14.26
C TYR A 175 12.24 -5.15 -14.56
N VAL A 176 12.25 -5.63 -15.81
CA VAL A 176 13.20 -6.62 -16.32
C VAL A 176 13.81 -6.08 -17.60
N GLN A 177 15.10 -5.78 -17.55
CA GLN A 177 15.88 -5.41 -18.73
C GLN A 177 16.44 -6.69 -19.37
N ASP A 178 15.98 -7.02 -20.58
CA ASP A 178 16.62 -8.06 -21.37
C ASP A 178 18.01 -7.56 -21.78
N ARG A 179 19.05 -8.29 -21.34
CA ARG A 179 20.46 -8.04 -21.69
C ARG A 179 20.86 -8.79 -22.94
#